data_AF-A0AA40VVC6-F1
#
_entry.id   AF-A0AA40VVC6-F1
#
_cell.length_a   1.000
_cell.length_b   1.000
_cell.length_c   1.000
_cell.angle_alpha   90.00
_cell.angle_beta   90.00
_cell.angle_gamma   90.00
#
_symmetry.space_group_name_H-M   'P 1'
#
loop_
_entity.id
_entity.type
_entity.pdbx_description
1 polymer ?
#
loop_
_entity_poly.entity_id
_entity_poly.type
_entity_poly.pdbx_seq_one_letter_code
_entity_poly.pdbx_strand_id
1 'polypeptide(L)'
;MSQYLMQLGLSTESRRPLEDGKRVRYYRLNTDDVAFARKLLEYRQQQREYRERKRQESQDKHVAYAARMQMQYGINTPSTPPPIIIPSFISQGCGRTG
;
A
#
# COMPACT_ATOMS: atom_id res chain seq x y z
N MET A 1 -3.23 23.16 9.98
CA MET A 1 -4.03 23.36 8.73
C MET A 1 -3.20 23.08 7.47
N SER A 2 -1.98 23.62 7.31
CA SER A 2 -1.15 23.42 6.09
C SER A 2 -0.74 21.96 5.79
N GLN A 3 -0.49 21.14 6.84
CA GLN A 3 0.07 19.79 6.68
C GLN A 3 -0.83 18.83 5.87
N TYR A 4 -2.15 18.88 6.08
CA TYR A 4 -3.10 18.03 5.37
C TYR A 4 -3.24 18.43 3.89
N LEU A 5 -3.17 19.73 3.58
CA LEU A 5 -3.22 20.22 2.20
C LEU A 5 -1.97 19.77 1.43
N MET A 6 -0.78 19.87 2.05
CA MET A 6 0.46 19.35 1.45
C MET A 6 0.41 17.85 1.19
N GLN A 7 -0.14 17.06 2.12
CA GLN A 7 -0.25 15.61 1.95
C GLN A 7 -1.16 15.22 0.78
N LEU A 8 -2.16 16.05 0.48
CA LEU A 8 -3.07 15.88 -0.66
C LEU A 8 -2.56 16.54 -1.95
N GLY A 9 -1.41 17.23 -1.91
CA GLY A 9 -0.89 18.00 -3.05
C GLY A 9 -1.75 19.22 -3.40
N LEU A 10 -2.57 19.70 -2.46
CA LEU A 10 -3.44 20.85 -2.66
C LEU A 10 -2.72 22.14 -2.32
N SER A 11 -2.79 23.10 -3.24
CA SER A 11 -2.27 24.45 -3.01
C SER A 11 -3.40 25.48 -2.91
N THR A 12 -3.15 26.54 -2.15
CA THR A 12 -4.10 27.66 -1.99
C THR A 12 -3.63 28.86 -2.80
N GLU A 13 -4.48 29.32 -3.71
CA GLU A 13 -4.31 30.56 -4.45
C GLU A 13 -4.70 31.77 -3.59
N SER A 14 -3.81 32.77 -3.53
CA SER A 14 -4.14 34.07 -2.97
C SER A 14 -4.76 34.96 -4.04
N ARG A 15 -5.98 35.47 -3.83
CA ARG A 15 -6.58 36.52 -4.66
C ARG A 15 -6.70 37.83 -3.88
N ARG A 16 -6.37 38.94 -4.56
CA ARG A 16 -6.70 40.29 -4.11
C ARG A 16 -7.94 40.76 -4.88
N PRO A 17 -9.02 41.16 -4.20
CA PRO A 17 -10.08 41.90 -4.88
C PRO A 17 -9.51 43.24 -5.35
N LEU A 18 -9.84 43.63 -6.58
CA LEU A 18 -9.38 44.88 -7.21
C LEU A 18 -10.11 46.12 -6.66
N GLU A 19 -11.06 45.93 -5.74
CA GLU A 19 -11.87 46.99 -5.17
C GLU A 19 -10.99 47.92 -4.31
N ASP A 20 -10.80 49.15 -4.80
CA ASP A 20 -9.97 50.18 -4.18
C ASP A 20 -10.44 50.45 -2.73
N GLY A 21 -9.72 49.88 -1.76
CA GLY A 21 -9.94 50.13 -0.33
C GLY A 21 -9.86 48.90 0.58
N LYS A 22 -10.01 47.67 0.05
CA LYS A 22 -9.93 46.45 0.88
C LYS A 22 -8.54 45.83 0.82
N ARG A 23 -7.77 45.95 1.90
CA ARG A 23 -6.44 45.31 2.07
C ARG A 23 -6.50 43.81 2.45
N VAL A 24 -7.66 43.16 2.31
CA VAL A 24 -7.84 41.77 2.74
C VAL A 24 -7.50 40.82 1.58
N ARG A 25 -6.55 39.91 1.82
CA ARG A 25 -6.25 38.79 0.92
C ARG A 25 -7.18 37.63 1.29
N TYR A 26 -7.84 37.04 0.30
CA TYR A 26 -8.60 35.80 0.49
C TYR A 26 -7.85 34.66 -0.19
N TYR A 27 -7.79 33.52 0.50
CA TYR A 27 -7.17 32.30 0.01
C TYR A 27 -8.27 31.35 -0.45
N ARG A 28 -8.16 30.84 -1.67
CA ARG A 28 -9.05 29.81 -2.21
C ARG A 28 -8.23 28.58 -2.60
N LEU A 29 -8.84 27.40 -2.54
CA LEU A 29 -8.22 26.20 -3.11
C LEU A 29 -8.29 26.25 -4.63
N ASN A 30 -7.27 25.71 -5.27
CA ASN A 30 -7.24 25.59 -6.73
C ASN A 30 -8.22 24.49 -7.14
N THR A 31 -9.15 24.83 -8.03
CA THR A 31 -10.20 23.90 -8.46
C THR A 31 -9.63 22.68 -9.17
N ASP A 32 -8.54 22.88 -9.92
CA ASP A 32 -7.89 21.83 -10.69
C ASP A 32 -7.15 20.83 -9.77
N ASP A 33 -6.42 21.35 -8.78
CA ASP A 33 -5.75 20.53 -7.77
C ASP A 33 -6.77 19.70 -6.98
N VAL A 34 -7.92 20.30 -6.61
CA VAL A 34 -8.99 19.60 -5.89
C VAL A 34 -9.62 18.51 -6.74
N ALA A 35 -9.92 18.80 -8.02
CA ALA A 35 -10.47 17.82 -8.94
C ALA A 35 -9.50 16.64 -9.17
N PHE A 36 -8.21 16.94 -9.30
CA PHE A 36 -7.17 15.93 -9.42
C PHE A 36 -7.04 15.08 -8.16
N ALA A 37 -6.93 15.70 -6.99
CA ALA A 37 -6.83 15.01 -5.71
C ALA A 37 -8.02 14.06 -5.48
N ARG A 38 -9.24 14.49 -5.84
CA ARG A 38 -10.44 13.64 -5.79
C ARG A 38 -10.27 12.37 -6.64
N LYS A 39 -9.91 12.52 -7.93
CA LYS A 39 -9.69 11.37 -8.82
C LYS A 39 -8.61 10.43 -8.31
N LEU A 40 -7.54 10.98 -7.73
CA LEU A 40 -6.43 10.22 -7.19
C LEU A 40 -6.85 9.38 -5.97
N LEU A 41 -7.68 9.94 -5.10
CA LEU A 41 -8.25 9.22 -3.96
C LEU A 41 -9.18 8.11 -4.41
N GLU A 42 -10.08 8.38 -5.36
CA GLU A 42 -10.97 7.37 -5.96
C GLU A 42 -10.15 6.22 -6.57
N TYR A 43 -9.11 6.54 -7.35
CA TYR A 43 -8.21 5.54 -7.93
C TYR A 43 -7.51 4.68 -6.87
N ARG A 44 -6.96 5.31 -5.81
CA ARG A 44 -6.29 4.58 -4.72
C ARG A 44 -7.25 3.65 -3.98
N GLN A 45 -8.50 4.08 -3.80
CA GLN A 45 -9.54 3.25 -3.17
C GLN A 45 -9.85 2.03 -4.04
N GLN A 46 -10.09 2.23 -5.34
CA GLN A 46 -10.29 1.12 -6.29
C GLN A 46 -9.11 0.15 -6.31
N GLN A 47 -7.87 0.65 -6.22
CA GLN A 47 -6.69 -0.21 -6.16
C GLN A 47 -6.63 -1.07 -4.89
N ARG A 48 -7.11 -0.56 -3.74
CA ARG A 48 -7.20 -1.35 -2.50
C ARG A 48 -8.20 -2.49 -2.66
N GLU A 49 -9.40 -2.16 -3.13
CA GLU A 49 -10.47 -3.14 -3.38
C GLU A 49 -10.04 -4.20 -4.40
N TYR A 50 -9.37 -3.80 -5.48
CA TYR A 50 -8.86 -4.73 -6.49
C TYR A 50 -7.83 -5.70 -5.90
N ARG A 51 -6.88 -5.21 -5.09
CA ARG A 51 -5.86 -6.05 -4.44
C ARG A 51 -6.47 -7.00 -3.42
N GLU A 52 -7.46 -6.55 -2.67
CA GLU A 52 -8.16 -7.37 -1.69
C GLU A 52 -8.93 -8.50 -2.37
N ARG A 53 -9.67 -8.19 -3.44
CA ARG A 53 -10.35 -9.20 -4.25
C ARG A 53 -9.38 -10.23 -4.83
N LYS A 54 -8.23 -9.77 -5.37
CA LYS A 54 -7.20 -10.68 -5.89
C LYS A 54 -6.60 -11.58 -4.82
N ARG A 55 -6.40 -11.07 -3.60
CA ARG A 55 -5.94 -11.88 -2.47
C ARG A 55 -6.96 -12.96 -2.14
N GLN A 56 -8.25 -12.61 -2.11
CA GLN A 56 -9.32 -13.55 -1.82
C GLN A 56 -9.43 -14.65 -2.90
N GLU A 57 -9.44 -14.27 -4.18
CA GLU A 57 -9.39 -15.23 -5.30
C GLU A 57 -8.20 -16.20 -5.19
N SER A 58 -7.03 -15.70 -4.78
CA SER A 58 -5.84 -16.55 -4.59
C SER A 58 -6.00 -17.50 -3.42
N GLN A 59 -6.56 -17.05 -2.30
CA GLN A 59 -6.83 -17.89 -1.13
C GLN A 59 -7.82 -19.00 -1.47
N ASP A 60 -8.90 -18.69 -2.18
CA ASP A 60 -9.90 -19.67 -2.60
C ASP A 60 -9.28 -20.73 -3.52
N LYS A 61 -8.41 -20.32 -4.46
CA LYS A 61 -7.66 -21.25 -5.31
C LYS A 61 -6.71 -22.13 -4.50
N HIS A 62 -6.02 -21.57 -3.51
CA HIS A 62 -5.14 -22.35 -2.62
C HIS A 62 -5.93 -23.37 -1.80
N VAL A 63 -7.08 -22.97 -1.24
CA VAL A 63 -7.97 -23.87 -0.48
C VAL A 63 -8.50 -24.98 -1.38
N ALA A 64 -9.01 -24.63 -2.57
CA ALA A 64 -9.52 -25.61 -3.53
C ALA A 64 -8.43 -26.59 -3.99
N TYR A 65 -7.22 -26.10 -4.22
CA TYR A 65 -6.07 -26.94 -4.56
C TYR A 65 -5.69 -27.88 -3.41
N ALA A 66 -5.61 -27.36 -2.18
CA ALA A 66 -5.31 -28.17 -1.00
C ALA A 66 -6.36 -29.28 -0.78
N ALA A 67 -7.66 -28.96 -0.94
CA ALA A 67 -8.73 -29.95 -0.84
C ALA A 67 -8.60 -31.06 -1.91
N ARG A 68 -8.26 -30.70 -3.16
CA ARG A 68 -8.00 -31.69 -4.23
C ARG A 68 -6.83 -32.61 -3.87
N MET A 69 -5.73 -32.04 -3.39
CA MET A 69 -4.54 -32.81 -2.98
C MET A 69 -4.85 -33.74 -1.80
N GLN A 70 -5.64 -33.29 -0.84
CA GLN A 70 -6.07 -34.09 0.30
C GLN A 70 -6.95 -35.26 -0.13
N MET A 71 -7.90 -35.06 -1.06
CA MET A 71 -8.74 -36.14 -1.59
C MET A 71 -7.92 -37.18 -2.37
N GLN A 72 -6.96 -36.74 -3.16
CA GLN A 72 -6.20 -37.64 -4.05
C GLN A 72 -5.12 -38.43 -3.32
N TYR A 73 -4.46 -37.83 -2.32
CA TYR A 73 -3.28 -38.43 -1.70
C TYR A 73 -3.39 -38.60 -0.17
N GLY A 74 -4.50 -38.14 0.46
CA GLY A 74 -4.66 -38.18 1.92
C GLY A 74 -3.70 -37.25 2.69
N ILE A 75 -3.02 -36.34 1.99
CA ILE A 75 -1.97 -35.49 2.57
C ILE A 75 -2.61 -34.26 3.24
N ASN A 76 -2.49 -34.17 4.56
CA ASN A 76 -2.70 -32.92 5.28
C ASN A 76 -1.44 -32.08 5.10
N THR A 77 -1.39 -31.21 4.08
CA THR A 77 -0.20 -30.36 3.86
C THR A 77 -0.09 -29.36 5.01
N PRO A 78 0.98 -29.40 5.82
CA PRO A 78 1.18 -28.42 6.89
C PRO A 78 1.33 -27.03 6.28
N SER A 79 0.65 -26.04 6.88
CA SER A 79 0.63 -24.63 6.42
C SER A 79 2.01 -23.94 6.44
N THR A 80 3.06 -24.61 6.94
CA THR A 80 4.41 -24.07 7.06
C THR A 80 5.28 -24.77 6.03
N PRO A 81 5.98 -24.07 5.13
CA PRO A 81 6.93 -24.72 4.24
C PRO A 81 7.94 -25.50 5.10
N PRO A 82 8.29 -26.75 4.71
CA PRO A 82 9.26 -27.51 5.48
C PRO A 82 10.55 -26.69 5.59
N PRO A 83 11.18 -26.63 6.77
CA PRO A 83 12.40 -25.85 6.96
C PRO A 83 13.42 -26.30 5.91
N ILE A 84 14.00 -25.34 5.20
CA ILE A 84 15.11 -25.61 4.29
C ILE A 84 16.25 -26.13 5.17
N ILE A 85 16.54 -27.43 5.09
CA ILE A 85 17.70 -28.04 5.76
C ILE A 85 18.93 -27.60 4.97
N ILE A 86 19.44 -26.40 5.28
CA ILE A 86 20.77 -25.97 4.83
C ILE A 86 21.76 -26.68 5.75
N PRO A 87 22.64 -27.58 5.25
CA PRO A 87 23.66 -28.17 6.10
C PRO A 87 24.55 -27.03 6.64
N SER A 88 24.60 -26.92 7.96
CA SER A 88 25.35 -25.91 8.72
C SER A 88 26.86 -26.16 8.66
N PHE A 89 27.46 -26.11 7.47
CA PHE A 89 28.88 -26.28 7.30
C PHE A 89 29.48 -25.07 6.59
N ILE A 90 30.16 -24.24 7.39
CA ILE A 90 31.25 -23.29 7.12
C ILE A 90 30.99 -22.01 7.93
N SER A 91 31.29 -22.09 9.23
CA SER A 91 31.73 -20.94 10.01
C SER A 91 32.78 -21.45 11.00
N GLN A 92 33.93 -21.86 10.47
CA GLN A 92 35.17 -21.83 11.25
C GLN A 92 35.75 -20.42 11.09
N GLY A 93 35.28 -19.50 11.94
CA GLY A 93 36.04 -18.30 12.25
C GLY A 93 37.27 -18.75 13.04
N CYS A 94 38.44 -18.68 12.40
CA CYS A 94 39.72 -18.85 13.06
C CYS A 94 39.90 -17.71 14.08
N GLY A 95 39.60 -18.00 15.34
CA GLY A 95 39.83 -17.12 16.47
C GLY A 95 41.32 -17.04 16.78
N ARG A 96 41.91 -15.87 16.48
CA ARG A 96 43.27 -15.48 16.87
C ARG A 96 43.22 -14.98 18.31
N THR A 97 43.80 -15.73 19.24
CA THR A 97 44.09 -15.27 20.61
C THR A 97 45.40 -15.89 21.11
N GLY A 98 46.27 -15.05 21.67
CA GLY A 98 47.46 -15.44 22.45
C GLY A 98 48.76 -15.27 21.70
#